data_AF-A0A818EVN5-F1
#
_entry.id   AF-A0A818EVN5-F1
#
_cell.length_a   1.000
_cell.length_b   1.000
_cell.length_c   1.000
_cell.angle_alpha   90.00
_cell.angle_beta   90.00
_cell.angle_gamma   90.00
#
_symmetry.space_group_name_H-M   'P 1'
#
loop_
_entity.id
_entity.type
_entity.pdbx_description
1 polymer ?
#
loop_
_entity_poly.entity_id
_entity_poly.type
_entity_poly.pdbx_seq_one_letter_code
_entity_poly.pdbx_strand_id
1 'polypeptide(L)'
;MNRFGDIEASFNELPPVYGYHAEKLVSLEKALEPIESQIDELPRFINIAKRDAHFPSEHGLTHDQSAAVYIYTMEWSDTTLYRVLNKALRSKNRLALKVWFPYLKLFDTALNKLPTVKDVVWRGVPLDIGKHFIKNQIFTWWSINSCSSSVKIIESFIGNNKNATFFLIEAVKGKNISGYTEYKNEDEIILRMGSQFRVKSDVLKQSNGPIL
;
A
#
# COMPACT_ATOMS: atom_id res chain seq x y z
N MET A 1 6.02 4.14 -11.97
CA MET A 1 5.01 4.74 -11.06
C MET A 1 5.29 4.15 -9.69
N ASN A 2 5.61 5.00 -8.71
CA ASN A 2 6.00 4.54 -7.37
C ASN A 2 4.77 4.12 -6.53
N ARG A 3 5.01 3.66 -5.30
CA ARG A 3 3.96 3.15 -4.40
C ARG A 3 2.90 4.17 -3.97
N PHE A 4 3.24 5.47 -3.92
CA PHE A 4 2.27 6.53 -3.65
C PHE A 4 1.36 6.80 -4.86
N GLY A 5 1.88 6.58 -6.06
CA GLY A 5 1.21 6.86 -7.32
C GLY A 5 0.36 5.73 -7.88
N ASP A 6 0.33 4.53 -7.28
CA ASP A 6 -0.45 3.39 -7.79
C ASP A 6 -1.95 3.72 -7.89
N ILE A 7 -2.59 3.39 -9.02
CA ILE A 7 -3.89 3.98 -9.37
C ILE A 7 -5.02 2.98 -9.22
N GLU A 8 -6.02 3.35 -8.43
CA GLU A 8 -7.32 2.69 -8.38
C GLU A 8 -8.43 3.74 -8.60
N ALA A 9 -8.70 4.03 -9.87
CA ALA A 9 -9.73 5.00 -10.30
C ALA A 9 -11.06 4.35 -10.68
N SER A 10 -11.19 3.02 -10.55
CA SER A 10 -12.41 2.27 -10.84
C SER A 10 -12.99 1.69 -9.56
N PHE A 11 -14.20 2.11 -9.19
CA PHE A 11 -14.87 1.71 -7.95
C PHE A 11 -15.70 0.43 -8.15
N ASN A 12 -15.06 -0.64 -8.60
CA ASN A 12 -15.76 -1.92 -8.74
C ASN A 12 -16.15 -2.44 -7.36
N GLU A 13 -17.42 -2.82 -7.19
CA GLU A 13 -17.85 -3.59 -6.04
C GLU A 13 -17.34 -5.02 -6.19
N LEU A 14 -16.42 -5.42 -5.33
CA LEU A 14 -15.82 -6.75 -5.33
C LEU A 14 -16.09 -7.42 -3.97
N PRO A 15 -16.14 -8.76 -3.93
CA PRO A 15 -16.18 -9.47 -2.65
C PRO A 15 -14.93 -9.16 -1.82
N PRO A 16 -15.06 -8.97 -0.49
CA PRO A 16 -13.92 -8.83 0.41
C PRO A 16 -13.01 -10.06 0.41
N VAL A 17 -11.72 -9.83 0.66
CA VAL A 17 -10.69 -10.87 0.67
C VAL A 17 -10.49 -11.37 2.10
N TYR A 18 -11.37 -12.24 2.60
CA TYR A 18 -11.26 -12.77 3.98
C TYR A 18 -10.48 -14.08 4.10
N GLY A 19 -10.25 -14.79 2.99
CA GLY A 19 -9.69 -16.15 3.04
C GLY A 19 -8.31 -16.25 3.69
N TYR A 20 -7.49 -15.18 3.61
CA TYR A 20 -6.17 -15.18 4.23
C TYR A 20 -6.21 -15.24 5.76
N HIS A 21 -7.32 -14.91 6.42
CA HIS A 21 -7.40 -14.94 7.88
C HIS A 21 -7.20 -16.35 8.45
N ALA A 22 -7.63 -17.38 7.71
CA ALA A 22 -7.51 -18.79 8.08
C ALA A 22 -6.11 -19.36 7.82
N GLU A 23 -5.23 -18.65 7.11
CA GLU A 23 -3.86 -19.09 6.88
C GLU A 23 -3.04 -19.11 8.17
N LYS A 24 -2.07 -20.02 8.21
CA LYS A 24 -1.06 -20.05 9.26
C LYS A 24 0.01 -19.00 9.00
N LEU A 25 0.60 -18.47 10.06
CA LEU A 25 1.81 -17.66 9.92
C LEU A 25 2.98 -18.56 9.53
N VAL A 26 3.71 -18.13 8.50
CA VAL A 26 4.88 -18.82 7.94
C VAL A 26 6.02 -17.81 7.73
N SER A 27 7.22 -18.28 7.38
CA SER A 27 8.35 -17.40 7.05
C SER A 27 8.08 -16.58 5.79
N LEU A 28 8.85 -15.52 5.55
CA LEU A 28 8.68 -14.69 4.35
C LEU A 28 8.88 -15.49 3.06
N GLU A 29 9.85 -16.40 3.03
CA GLU A 29 10.12 -17.29 1.90
C GLU A 29 8.89 -18.15 1.58
N LYS A 30 8.35 -18.82 2.61
CA LYS A 30 7.16 -19.68 2.45
C LYS A 30 5.90 -18.90 2.11
N ALA A 31 5.81 -17.67 2.57
CA ALA A 31 4.70 -16.79 2.24
C ALA A 31 4.69 -16.37 0.76
N LEU A 32 5.86 -16.28 0.13
CA LEU A 32 6.07 -15.78 -1.23
C LEU A 32 6.37 -16.90 -2.25
N GLU A 33 6.68 -18.12 -1.80
CA GLU A 33 6.88 -19.31 -2.65
C GLU A 33 5.81 -19.49 -3.75
N PRO A 34 4.50 -19.29 -3.50
CA PRO A 34 3.47 -19.48 -4.54
C PRO A 34 3.52 -18.47 -5.70
N ILE A 35 4.24 -17.35 -5.54
CA ILE A 35 4.30 -16.26 -6.51
C ILE A 35 5.72 -15.99 -7.04
N GLU A 36 6.69 -16.82 -6.64
CA GLU A 36 8.10 -16.62 -6.98
C GLU A 36 8.34 -16.49 -8.50
N SER A 37 7.64 -17.29 -9.30
CA SER A 37 7.73 -17.26 -10.77
C SER A 37 7.08 -16.04 -11.42
N GLN A 38 6.34 -15.21 -10.66
CA GLN A 38 5.65 -14.02 -11.18
C GLN A 38 6.45 -12.74 -10.96
N ILE A 39 7.52 -12.79 -10.17
CA ILE A 39 8.29 -11.63 -9.73
C ILE A 39 9.78 -11.88 -9.97
N ASP A 40 10.37 -11.08 -10.83
CA ASP A 40 11.78 -11.21 -11.18
C ASP A 40 12.67 -10.96 -9.95
N GLU A 41 13.68 -11.83 -9.80
CA GLU A 41 14.65 -11.80 -8.71
C GLU A 41 14.04 -11.89 -7.29
N LEU A 42 12.80 -12.36 -7.12
CA LEU A 42 12.13 -12.39 -5.81
C LEU A 42 12.99 -13.01 -4.67
N PRO A 43 13.70 -14.16 -4.87
CA PRO A 43 14.53 -14.73 -3.82
C PRO A 43 15.65 -13.79 -3.34
N ARG A 44 16.24 -13.02 -4.26
CA ARG A 44 17.27 -12.03 -3.93
C ARG A 44 16.69 -10.92 -3.05
N PHE A 45 15.51 -10.40 -3.42
CA PHE A 45 14.85 -9.33 -2.67
C PHE A 45 14.29 -9.78 -1.32
N ILE A 46 13.90 -11.06 -1.18
CA ILE A 46 13.60 -11.65 0.13
C ILE A 46 14.84 -11.62 1.04
N ASN A 47 16.00 -11.99 0.53
CA ASN A 47 17.25 -11.96 1.32
C ASN A 47 17.62 -10.52 1.73
N ILE A 48 17.49 -9.55 0.82
CA ILE A 48 17.75 -8.13 1.13
C ILE A 48 16.77 -7.65 2.20
N ALA A 49 15.48 -7.91 2.04
CA ALA A 49 14.47 -7.50 3.00
C ALA A 49 14.69 -8.11 4.38
N LYS A 50 15.11 -9.37 4.46
CA LYS A 50 15.47 -10.00 5.74
C LYS A 50 16.72 -9.39 6.36
N ARG A 51 17.74 -9.07 5.56
CA ARG A 51 18.97 -8.44 6.07
C ARG A 51 18.72 -7.03 6.60
N ASP A 52 17.91 -6.26 5.90
CA ASP A 52 17.75 -4.82 6.16
C ASP A 52 16.49 -4.48 6.98
N ALA A 53 15.66 -5.49 7.29
CA ALA A 53 14.51 -5.38 8.16
C ALA A 53 14.88 -4.78 9.52
N HIS A 54 14.01 -3.94 10.05
CA HIS A 54 14.12 -3.44 11.42
C HIS A 54 13.86 -4.57 12.43
N PHE A 55 14.97 -5.14 12.93
CA PHE A 55 14.93 -6.15 13.97
C PHE A 55 16.13 -6.02 14.92
N PRO A 56 15.95 -6.14 16.25
CA PRO A 56 14.69 -6.38 16.96
C PRO A 56 13.70 -5.21 16.85
N SER A 57 12.41 -5.53 16.77
CA SER A 57 11.33 -4.56 16.65
C SER A 57 10.83 -4.13 18.03
N GLU A 58 10.77 -2.83 18.28
CA GLU A 58 10.16 -2.22 19.47
C GLU A 58 8.64 -2.43 19.53
N HIS A 59 8.01 -2.74 18.40
CA HIS A 59 6.58 -3.07 18.29
C HIS A 59 6.31 -4.58 18.31
N GLY A 60 7.32 -5.40 18.60
CA GLY A 60 7.18 -6.84 18.76
C GLY A 60 6.92 -7.60 17.45
N LEU A 61 7.32 -7.05 16.30
CA LEU A 61 7.31 -7.81 15.04
C LEU A 61 8.36 -8.92 15.11
N THR A 62 8.03 -10.09 14.56
CA THR A 62 9.05 -11.10 14.27
C THR A 62 9.93 -10.61 13.11
N HIS A 63 11.10 -11.22 12.94
CA HIS A 63 11.99 -10.91 11.83
C HIS A 63 11.28 -11.01 10.46
N ASP A 64 10.54 -12.10 10.21
CA ASP A 64 9.78 -12.28 8.96
C ASP A 64 8.62 -11.27 8.81
N GLN A 65 8.00 -10.83 9.91
CA GLN A 65 6.97 -9.78 9.87
C GLN A 65 7.57 -8.43 9.48
N SER A 66 8.72 -8.07 10.06
CA SER A 66 9.42 -6.84 9.68
C SER A 66 9.89 -6.91 8.23
N ALA A 67 10.46 -8.03 7.81
CA ALA A 67 10.91 -8.22 6.42
C ALA A 67 9.73 -8.18 5.43
N ALA A 68 8.56 -8.69 5.80
CA ALA A 68 7.35 -8.59 4.97
C ALA A 68 6.90 -7.14 4.76
N VAL A 69 7.02 -6.28 5.78
CA VAL A 69 6.74 -4.84 5.62
C VAL A 69 7.81 -4.18 4.75
N TYR A 70 9.08 -4.51 4.98
CA TYR A 70 10.20 -3.96 4.22
C TYR A 70 10.09 -4.26 2.73
N ILE A 71 9.95 -5.54 2.34
CA ILE A 71 9.88 -5.95 0.93
C ILE A 71 8.66 -5.37 0.19
N TYR A 72 7.56 -5.09 0.89
CA TYR A 72 6.41 -4.41 0.29
C TYR A 72 6.80 -3.01 -0.21
N THR A 73 7.66 -2.31 0.52
CA THR A 73 8.03 -0.93 0.18
C THR A 73 9.13 -0.82 -0.86
N MET A 74 9.89 -1.91 -1.05
CA MET A 74 11.04 -1.91 -1.95
C MET A 74 10.64 -1.62 -3.39
N GLU A 75 11.53 -1.01 -4.17
CA GLU A 75 11.31 -0.74 -5.60
C GLU A 75 12.53 -1.15 -6.43
N TRP A 76 12.38 -2.17 -7.26
CA TRP A 76 13.50 -2.73 -8.03
C TRP A 76 13.21 -2.97 -9.51
N SER A 77 11.95 -3.10 -9.90
CA SER A 77 11.56 -3.38 -11.29
C SER A 77 10.07 -3.09 -11.50
N ASP A 78 9.59 -3.29 -12.72
CA ASP A 78 8.16 -3.23 -13.00
C ASP A 78 7.35 -4.39 -12.41
N THR A 79 8.03 -5.47 -12.02
CA THR A 79 7.47 -6.66 -11.37
C THR A 79 7.68 -6.67 -9.85
N THR A 80 8.09 -5.56 -9.25
CA THR A 80 8.20 -5.39 -7.79
C THR A 80 6.92 -5.81 -7.05
N LEU A 81 7.10 -6.40 -5.86
CA LEU A 81 6.06 -7.07 -5.09
C LEU A 81 4.76 -6.27 -4.91
N TYR A 82 4.83 -5.01 -4.46
CA TYR A 82 3.61 -4.22 -4.23
C TYR A 82 2.83 -3.98 -5.52
N ARG A 83 3.51 -3.81 -6.66
CA ARG A 83 2.86 -3.56 -7.96
C ARG A 83 2.07 -4.78 -8.40
N VAL A 84 2.68 -5.97 -8.31
CA VAL A 84 2.02 -7.23 -8.68
C VAL A 84 0.88 -7.55 -7.72
N LEU A 85 1.10 -7.38 -6.41
CA LEU A 85 0.06 -7.58 -5.39
C LEU A 85 -1.14 -6.65 -5.60
N ASN A 86 -0.89 -5.35 -5.72
CA ASN A 86 -1.97 -4.37 -5.86
C ASN A 86 -2.73 -4.55 -7.18
N LYS A 87 -2.06 -4.95 -8.27
CA LYS A 87 -2.71 -5.37 -9.51
C LYS A 87 -3.63 -6.58 -9.28
N ALA A 88 -3.17 -7.59 -8.54
CA ALA A 88 -3.99 -8.75 -8.20
C ALA A 88 -5.19 -8.38 -7.33
N LEU A 89 -5.01 -7.49 -6.34
CA LEU A 89 -6.08 -7.02 -5.44
C LEU A 89 -7.19 -6.24 -6.19
N ARG A 90 -6.86 -5.55 -7.28
CA ARG A 90 -7.83 -4.89 -8.16
C ARG A 90 -8.55 -5.85 -9.12
N SER A 91 -8.07 -7.08 -9.29
CA SER A 91 -8.64 -8.03 -10.22
C SER A 91 -10.02 -8.54 -9.76
N LYS A 92 -10.95 -8.65 -10.72
CA LYS A 92 -12.26 -9.30 -10.51
C LYS A 92 -12.12 -10.80 -10.22
N ASN A 93 -11.02 -11.42 -10.66
CA ASN A 93 -10.75 -12.83 -10.39
C ASN A 93 -10.23 -13.03 -8.96
N ARG A 94 -11.15 -13.13 -8.00
CA ARG A 94 -10.82 -13.35 -6.58
C ARG A 94 -10.18 -14.71 -6.30
N LEU A 95 -10.40 -15.73 -7.14
CA LEU A 95 -9.74 -17.03 -6.95
C LEU A 95 -8.23 -16.93 -7.19
N ALA A 96 -7.80 -16.08 -8.12
CA ALA A 96 -6.38 -15.83 -8.36
C ALA A 96 -5.66 -15.15 -7.18
N LEU A 97 -6.39 -14.61 -6.19
CA LEU A 97 -5.78 -14.05 -4.97
C LEU A 97 -5.34 -15.11 -3.97
N LYS A 98 -5.78 -16.37 -4.08
CA LYS A 98 -5.46 -17.42 -3.10
C LYS A 98 -3.96 -17.64 -2.95
N VAL A 99 -3.19 -17.51 -4.04
CA VAL A 99 -1.72 -17.63 -4.01
C VAL A 99 -1.05 -16.56 -3.14
N TRP A 100 -1.74 -15.42 -2.91
CA TRP A 100 -1.26 -14.33 -2.07
C TRP A 100 -1.63 -14.47 -0.59
N PHE A 101 -2.51 -15.41 -0.23
CA PHE A 101 -3.04 -15.50 1.13
C PHE A 101 -1.95 -15.70 2.20
N PRO A 102 -0.93 -16.55 2.01
CA PRO A 102 0.16 -16.67 2.97
C PRO A 102 0.89 -15.34 3.21
N TYR A 103 1.19 -14.59 2.15
CA TYR A 103 1.80 -13.27 2.25
C TYR A 103 0.88 -12.23 2.90
N LEU A 104 -0.39 -12.16 2.48
CA LEU A 104 -1.37 -11.25 3.06
C LEU A 104 -1.57 -11.51 4.56
N LYS A 105 -1.55 -12.78 4.99
CA LYS A 105 -1.59 -13.15 6.40
C LYS A 105 -0.39 -12.65 7.17
N LEU A 106 0.82 -12.85 6.64
CA LEU A 106 2.05 -12.39 7.27
C LEU A 106 2.08 -10.86 7.38
N PHE A 107 1.78 -10.18 6.27
CA PHE A 107 1.79 -8.72 6.15
C PHE A 107 0.72 -8.05 7.02
N ASP A 108 -0.56 -8.47 6.97
CA ASP A 108 -1.61 -7.90 7.81
C ASP A 108 -1.34 -8.13 9.31
N THR A 109 -0.79 -9.29 9.67
CA THR A 109 -0.38 -9.57 11.06
C THR A 109 0.75 -8.63 11.51
N ALA A 110 1.72 -8.33 10.66
CA ALA A 110 2.75 -7.34 10.94
C ALA A 110 2.13 -5.95 11.14
N LEU A 111 1.28 -5.50 10.21
CA LEU A 111 0.59 -4.21 10.29
C LEU A 111 -0.33 -4.09 11.52
N ASN A 112 -0.86 -5.20 12.06
CA ASN A 112 -1.68 -5.17 13.28
C ASN A 112 -0.87 -4.75 14.52
N LYS A 113 0.43 -5.02 14.55
CA LYS A 113 1.33 -4.68 15.66
C LYS A 113 1.84 -3.24 15.61
N LEU A 114 1.85 -2.64 14.42
CA LEU A 114 2.39 -1.29 14.21
C LEU A 114 1.43 -0.18 14.71
N PRO A 115 1.98 0.99 15.09
CA PRO A 115 1.21 2.13 15.57
C PRO A 115 0.09 2.53 14.60
N THR A 116 -1.06 2.86 15.18
CA THR A 116 -2.22 3.31 14.40
C THR A 116 -2.23 4.83 14.30
N VAL A 117 -2.32 5.34 13.08
CA VAL A 117 -2.46 6.76 12.78
C VAL A 117 -3.95 7.09 12.62
N LYS A 118 -4.37 8.11 13.38
CA LYS A 118 -5.70 8.72 13.35
C LYS A 118 -5.56 10.21 13.01
N ASP A 119 -5.07 10.48 11.81
CA ASP A 119 -4.70 11.82 11.38
C ASP A 119 -4.81 11.95 9.85
N VAL A 120 -4.59 13.16 9.34
CA VAL A 120 -4.48 13.43 7.91
C VAL A 120 -3.24 12.77 7.33
N VAL A 121 -3.44 12.05 6.22
CA VAL A 121 -2.36 11.50 5.40
C VAL A 121 -2.55 11.91 3.95
N TRP A 122 -1.45 11.98 3.22
CA TRP A 122 -1.38 12.47 1.86
C TRP A 122 -1.05 11.33 0.89
N ARG A 123 -1.74 11.33 -0.25
CA ARG A 123 -1.43 10.45 -1.38
C ARG A 123 -1.42 11.27 -2.66
N GLY A 124 -0.51 10.96 -3.58
CA GLY A 124 -0.37 11.68 -4.84
C GLY A 124 -0.42 10.74 -6.02
N VAL A 125 -1.31 11.00 -6.97
CA VAL A 125 -1.45 10.24 -8.22
C VAL A 125 -1.04 11.14 -9.38
N PRO A 126 -0.09 10.72 -10.25
CA PRO A 126 0.42 11.54 -11.35
C PRO A 126 -0.54 11.62 -12.56
N LEU A 127 -1.86 11.59 -12.32
CA LEU A 127 -2.93 11.76 -13.29
C LEU A 127 -4.06 12.61 -12.70
N ASP A 128 -4.78 13.35 -13.55
CA ASP A 128 -6.02 14.04 -13.18
C ASP A 128 -7.17 13.02 -13.19
N ILE A 129 -7.41 12.43 -12.02
CA ILE A 129 -8.51 11.51 -11.77
C ILE A 129 -9.56 12.12 -10.85
N GLY A 130 -9.40 13.40 -10.49
CA GLY A 130 -10.24 14.05 -9.48
C GLY A 130 -11.73 14.01 -9.82
N LYS A 131 -12.05 14.15 -11.12
CA LYS A 131 -13.41 14.07 -11.67
C LYS A 131 -14.17 12.76 -11.38
N HIS A 132 -13.48 11.68 -11.01
CA HIS A 132 -14.11 10.41 -10.68
C HIS A 132 -14.66 10.39 -9.24
N PHE A 133 -14.22 11.31 -8.38
CA PHE A 133 -14.61 11.37 -6.97
C PHE A 133 -15.67 12.45 -6.78
N ILE A 134 -16.88 12.02 -6.46
CA ILE A 134 -18.04 12.90 -6.29
C ILE A 134 -18.29 13.07 -4.78
N LYS A 135 -18.59 14.28 -4.33
CA LYS A 135 -18.90 14.53 -2.91
C LYS A 135 -19.97 13.57 -2.37
N ASN A 136 -19.77 13.08 -1.16
CA ASN A 136 -20.55 12.04 -0.47
C ASN A 136 -20.50 10.63 -1.10
N GLN A 137 -19.80 10.44 -2.22
CA GLN A 137 -19.56 9.11 -2.77
C GLN A 137 -18.81 8.27 -1.76
N ILE A 138 -19.28 7.03 -1.60
CA ILE A 138 -18.60 6.00 -0.83
C ILE A 138 -17.99 5.02 -1.83
N PHE A 139 -16.73 4.67 -1.63
CA PHE A 139 -16.03 3.72 -2.49
C PHE A 139 -14.99 2.94 -1.67
N THR A 140 -14.50 1.85 -2.25
CA THR A 140 -13.48 0.99 -1.64
C THR A 140 -12.24 0.98 -2.53
N TRP A 141 -11.07 1.20 -1.95
CA TRP A 141 -9.81 0.83 -2.59
C TRP A 141 -9.43 -0.58 -2.17
N TRP A 142 -9.41 -1.49 -3.13
CA TRP A 142 -9.05 -2.89 -2.90
C TRP A 142 -7.55 -3.10 -2.77
N SER A 143 -6.75 -2.26 -3.39
CA SER A 143 -5.30 -2.26 -3.25
C SER A 143 -4.83 -1.78 -1.86
N ILE A 144 -3.60 -2.14 -1.49
CA ILE A 144 -2.92 -1.54 -0.34
C ILE A 144 -2.39 -0.17 -0.79
N ASN A 145 -2.60 0.87 0.01
CA ASN A 145 -2.27 2.24 -0.37
C ASN A 145 -1.16 2.79 0.52
N SER A 146 -0.02 3.12 -0.07
CA SER A 146 1.02 3.95 0.56
C SER A 146 0.64 5.43 0.54
N CYS A 147 0.70 6.04 1.71
CA CYS A 147 0.49 7.46 1.96
C CYS A 147 1.67 8.01 2.77
N SER A 148 1.79 9.32 2.87
CA SER A 148 2.75 9.97 3.75
C SER A 148 2.03 10.90 4.73
N SER A 149 2.54 11.06 5.95
CA SER A 149 2.06 12.15 6.83
C SER A 149 2.54 13.53 6.37
N SER A 150 3.46 13.60 5.41
CA SER A 150 4.04 14.85 4.90
C SER A 150 3.61 15.11 3.45
N VAL A 151 2.91 16.24 3.24
CA VAL A 151 2.55 16.70 1.88
C VAL A 151 3.80 16.95 1.02
N LYS A 152 4.90 17.44 1.62
CA LYS A 152 6.15 17.74 0.91
C LYS A 152 6.77 16.50 0.25
N ILE A 153 6.64 15.35 0.90
CA ILE A 153 7.12 14.07 0.39
C ILE A 153 6.32 13.70 -0.86
N ILE A 154 4.99 13.84 -0.81
CA ILE A 154 4.12 13.61 -1.96
C ILE A 154 4.37 14.61 -3.09
N GLU A 155 4.56 15.90 -2.79
CA GLU A 155 4.93 16.93 -3.77
C GLU A 155 6.26 16.59 -4.45
N SER A 156 7.26 16.10 -3.72
CA SER A 156 8.53 15.69 -4.29
C SER A 156 8.39 14.51 -5.27
N PHE A 157 7.45 13.59 -5.01
CA PHE A 157 7.16 12.46 -5.90
C PHE A 157 6.40 12.85 -7.15
N ILE A 158 5.44 13.76 -7.03
CA ILE A 158 4.68 14.27 -8.18
C ILE A 158 5.56 15.20 -9.04
N GLY A 159 6.47 15.93 -8.41
CA GLY A 159 7.33 16.91 -9.07
C GLY A 159 6.51 18.02 -9.73
N ASN A 160 6.90 18.39 -10.95
CA ASN A 160 6.27 19.48 -11.70
C ASN A 160 5.04 19.05 -12.53
N ASN A 161 4.47 17.87 -12.27
CA ASN A 161 3.32 17.39 -13.02
C ASN A 161 2.05 18.17 -12.66
N LYS A 162 1.63 19.07 -13.57
CA LYS A 162 0.44 19.92 -13.41
C LYS A 162 -0.88 19.16 -13.50
N ASN A 163 -0.86 17.91 -13.96
CA ASN A 163 -2.03 17.06 -14.12
C ASN A 163 -2.02 15.94 -13.07
N ALA A 164 -1.69 16.25 -11.83
CA ALA A 164 -1.68 15.29 -10.73
C ALA A 164 -2.85 15.53 -9.76
N THR A 165 -3.34 14.46 -9.15
CA THR A 165 -4.36 14.51 -8.10
C THR A 165 -3.72 14.25 -6.75
N PHE A 166 -3.91 15.18 -5.82
CA PHE A 166 -3.55 15.00 -4.42
C PHE A 166 -4.77 14.61 -3.62
N PHE A 167 -4.62 13.62 -2.74
CA PHE A 167 -5.64 13.23 -1.78
C PHE A 167 -5.20 13.64 -0.38
N LEU A 168 -6.07 14.39 0.31
CA LEU A 168 -6.05 14.64 1.74
C LEU A 168 -7.01 13.63 2.38
N ILE A 169 -6.46 12.66 3.10
CA ILE A 169 -7.23 11.55 3.65
C ILE A 169 -7.23 11.65 5.17
N GLU A 170 -8.40 11.86 5.77
CA GLU A 170 -8.60 11.70 7.22
C GLU A 170 -8.57 10.20 7.58
N ALA A 171 -7.37 9.67 7.86
CA ALA A 171 -7.20 8.26 8.18
C ALA A 171 -7.61 7.98 9.63
N VAL A 172 -8.35 6.90 9.87
CA VAL A 172 -8.74 6.44 11.22
C VAL A 172 -8.06 5.12 11.64
N LYS A 173 -7.46 4.43 10.68
CA LYS A 173 -6.81 3.12 10.84
C LYS A 173 -5.51 3.01 10.04
N GLY A 174 -4.87 4.15 9.72
CA GLY A 174 -3.58 4.14 9.03
C GLY A 174 -2.52 3.43 9.88
N LYS A 175 -1.55 2.78 9.26
CA LYS A 175 -0.47 2.08 9.94
C LYS A 175 0.86 2.74 9.65
N ASN A 176 1.51 3.26 10.69
CA ASN A 176 2.82 3.88 10.55
C ASN A 176 3.87 2.80 10.32
N ILE A 177 4.53 2.86 9.16
CA ILE A 177 5.60 1.93 8.77
C ILE A 177 6.95 2.62 8.55
N SER A 178 7.09 3.89 8.93
CA SER A 178 8.32 4.70 8.72
C SER A 178 9.60 4.04 9.22
N GLY A 179 9.53 3.27 10.32
CA GLY A 179 10.66 2.50 10.85
C GLY A 179 10.93 1.16 10.17
N TYR A 180 10.06 0.73 9.25
CA TYR A 180 9.99 -0.64 8.69
C TYR A 180 10.03 -0.66 7.15
N THR A 181 10.32 0.49 6.52
CA THR A 181 10.37 0.68 5.07
C THR A 181 11.81 0.78 4.57
N GLU A 182 12.04 0.46 3.29
CA GLU A 182 13.31 0.75 2.60
C GLU A 182 13.62 2.26 2.61
N TYR A 183 12.58 3.09 2.66
CA TYR A 183 12.70 4.53 2.50
C TYR A 183 12.34 5.29 3.77
N LYS A 184 13.31 5.38 4.68
CA LYS A 184 13.13 5.91 6.05
C LYS A 184 12.69 7.38 6.14
N ASN A 185 12.90 8.17 5.08
CA ASN A 185 12.60 9.60 5.07
C ASN A 185 11.26 9.95 4.43
N GLU A 186 10.38 8.96 4.26
CA GLU A 186 9.11 9.13 3.54
C GLU A 186 7.87 9.25 4.46
N ASP A 187 8.06 9.10 5.77
CA ASP A 187 7.00 9.12 6.78
C ASP A 187 5.80 8.24 6.37
N GLU A 188 6.11 7.04 5.85
CA GLU A 188 5.14 6.23 5.14
C GLU A 188 4.08 5.62 6.06
N ILE A 189 2.82 5.80 5.67
CA ILE A 189 1.62 5.27 6.31
C ILE A 189 0.89 4.36 5.32
N ILE A 190 0.57 3.14 5.75
CA ILE A 190 -0.23 2.20 4.96
C ILE A 190 -1.71 2.29 5.33
N LEU A 191 -2.56 2.45 4.30
CA LEU A 191 -3.98 2.11 4.37
C LEU A 191 -4.18 0.70 3.80
N ARG A 192 -4.86 -0.16 4.55
CA ARG A 192 -4.99 -1.59 4.22
C ARG A 192 -5.83 -1.81 2.97
N MET A 193 -5.66 -2.97 2.35
CA MET A 193 -6.55 -3.45 1.30
C MET A 193 -8.02 -3.43 1.74
N GLY A 194 -8.91 -3.07 0.83
CA GLY A 194 -10.34 -2.98 1.11
C GLY A 194 -10.73 -1.81 2.02
N SER A 195 -9.89 -0.77 2.12
CA SER A 195 -10.25 0.44 2.87
C SER A 195 -11.40 1.16 2.17
N GLN A 196 -12.45 1.50 2.93
CA GLN A 196 -13.59 2.26 2.45
C GLN A 196 -13.43 3.74 2.80
N PHE A 197 -13.77 4.59 1.84
CA PHE A 197 -13.63 6.03 1.93
C PHE A 197 -14.96 6.71 1.62
N ARG A 198 -15.12 7.93 2.15
CA ARG A 198 -16.20 8.85 1.76
C ARG A 198 -15.58 10.15 1.31
N VAL A 199 -15.91 10.60 0.11
CA VAL A 199 -15.48 11.90 -0.41
C VAL A 199 -16.18 13.00 0.39
N LYS A 200 -15.39 13.88 1.05
CA LYS A 200 -15.90 14.93 1.95
C LYS A 200 -16.16 16.26 1.24
N SER A 201 -15.33 16.59 0.27
CA SER A 201 -15.32 17.87 -0.45
C SER A 201 -15.38 17.66 -1.95
N ASP A 202 -15.86 18.69 -2.65
CA ASP A 202 -15.70 18.78 -4.10
C ASP A 202 -14.22 18.98 -4.45
N VAL A 203 -13.83 18.53 -5.65
CA VAL A 203 -12.46 18.68 -6.16
C VAL A 203 -12.08 20.16 -6.19
N LEU A 204 -11.05 20.54 -5.44
CA LEU A 204 -10.48 21.88 -5.51
C LEU A 204 -9.46 21.92 -6.65
N LYS A 205 -9.79 22.58 -7.76
CA LYS A 205 -8.83 22.83 -8.85
C LYS A 205 -7.89 23.96 -8.43
N GLN A 206 -6.64 23.65 -8.11
CA GLN A 206 -5.57 24.64 -8.01
C GLN A 206 -4.81 24.75 -9.32
N SER A 207 -4.05 25.83 -9.49
CA SER A 207 -3.15 26.07 -10.64
C SER A 207 -2.16 24.92 -10.90
N ASN A 208 -1.92 24.08 -9.88
CA ASN A 208 -0.98 22.96 -9.87
C ASN A 208 -1.67 21.57 -9.84
N GLY A 209 -2.99 21.49 -10.00
CA GLY A 209 -3.75 20.23 -10.06
C GLY A 209 -4.92 20.17 -9.06
N PRO A 210 -5.80 19.15 -9.17
CA PRO A 210 -6.88 18.90 -8.22
C PRO A 210 -6.40 18.39 -6.85
N ILE A 211 -6.96 18.94 -5.77
CA ILE A 211 -6.88 18.41 -4.40
C ILE A 211 -8.25 17.83 -4.01
N LEU A 212 -8.25 16.63 -3.44
CA LEU A 212 -9.42 15.86 -3.02
C LEU A 212 -9.39 15.49 -1.54
#